data_AF-A0A4Q3CFN2-F1
#
_entry.id   AF-A0A4Q3CFN2-F1
#
_cell.length_a   1.000
_cell.length_b   1.000
_cell.length_c   1.000
_cell.angle_alpha   90.00
_cell.angle_beta   90.00
_cell.angle_gamma   90.00
#
_symmetry.space_group_name_H-M   'P 1'
#
loop_
_entity.id
_entity.type
_entity.pdbx_description
1 polymer ?
#
loop_
_entity_poly.entity_id
_entity_poly.type
_entity_poly.pdbx_seq_one_letter_code
_entity_poly.pdbx_strand_id
1 'polypeptide(L)'
;MKLRVLVFINAFAVAVTLSIANYYFQHNWHTVLVTFSATIIISFLIFYYLIEKYVYSKIKLIYKQIHNLKLGRDLRDAIGEHVSADPINDVEQEVAEWATQKKSEIEGLRKQEKFRRDFLSNISHEFKTPLFAIQGYIDAIQDDDFEDKEMARKFLEKAGKNVDRLSYLIKDLDEISKLESGEIPI
;
A
#
# COMPACT_ATOMS: atom_id res chain seq x y z
N MET A 1 -21.68 24.62 5.59
CA MET A 1 -22.40 25.91 5.60
C MET A 1 -22.46 26.42 4.17
N LYS A 2 -23.66 26.57 3.58
CA LYS A 2 -23.81 26.78 2.12
C LYS A 2 -23.15 28.11 1.71
N LEU A 3 -22.26 28.10 0.71
CA LEU A 3 -21.48 29.27 0.23
C LEU A 3 -22.35 30.52 -0.04
N ARG A 4 -23.60 30.28 -0.46
CA ARG A 4 -24.64 31.30 -0.66
C ARG A 4 -24.97 32.11 0.59
N VAL A 5 -24.88 31.50 1.78
CA VAL A 5 -25.13 32.15 3.08
C VAL A 5 -24.01 33.12 3.44
N LEU A 6 -22.75 32.79 3.15
CA LEU A 6 -21.61 33.66 3.43
C LEU A 6 -21.64 34.94 2.58
N VAL A 7 -22.03 34.80 1.30
CA VAL A 7 -22.24 35.93 0.38
C VAL A 7 -23.35 36.84 0.88
N PHE A 8 -24.46 36.24 1.30
CA PHE A 8 -25.60 36.99 1.79
C PHE A 8 -25.24 37.80 3.04
N ILE A 9 -24.51 37.20 3.98
CA ILE A 9 -24.05 37.88 5.20
C ILE A 9 -23.10 39.04 4.88
N ASN A 10 -22.16 38.87 3.94
CA ASN A 10 -21.19 39.92 3.61
C ASN A 10 -21.84 41.07 2.81
N ALA A 11 -22.69 40.75 1.84
CA ALA A 11 -23.45 41.75 1.09
C ALA A 11 -24.38 42.57 2.02
N PHE A 12 -25.01 41.90 2.99
CA PHE A 12 -25.84 42.54 4.01
C PHE A 12 -25.01 43.49 4.90
N ALA A 13 -23.84 43.04 5.38
CA ALA A 13 -22.96 43.87 6.21
C ALA A 13 -22.52 45.15 5.47
N VAL A 14 -22.10 45.05 4.21
CA VAL A 14 -21.69 46.21 3.40
C VAL A 14 -22.85 47.16 3.14
N ALA A 15 -24.05 46.63 2.83
CA ALA A 15 -25.24 47.45 2.62
C ALA A 15 -25.65 48.21 3.89
N VAL A 16 -25.55 47.58 5.07
CA VAL A 16 -25.86 48.23 6.36
C VAL A 16 -24.86 49.35 6.65
N THR A 17 -23.56 49.12 6.47
CA THR A 17 -22.53 50.15 6.73
C THR A 17 -22.70 51.38 5.83
N LEU A 18 -22.97 51.18 4.54
CA LEU A 18 -23.17 52.27 3.59
C LEU A 18 -24.50 53.02 3.81
N SER A 19 -25.56 52.31 4.21
CA SER A 19 -26.85 52.94 4.53
C SER A 19 -26.76 53.85 5.76
N ILE A 20 -26.06 53.40 6.82
CA ILE A 20 -25.81 54.20 8.02
C ILE A 20 -24.96 55.44 7.69
N ALA A 21 -23.90 55.27 6.89
CA ALA A 21 -23.06 56.38 6.45
C ALA A 21 -23.85 57.41 5.61
N ASN A 22 -24.72 56.95 4.72
CA ASN A 22 -25.50 57.84 3.87
C ASN A 22 -26.59 58.62 4.65
N TYR A 23 -27.23 57.96 5.63
CA TYR A 23 -28.20 58.61 6.53
C TYR A 23 -27.55 59.77 7.31
N TYR A 24 -26.31 59.60 7.74
CA TYR A 24 -25.59 60.62 8.49
C TYR A 24 -25.29 61.89 7.66
N PHE A 25 -25.09 61.76 6.35
CA PHE A 25 -24.66 62.87 5.48
C PHE A 25 -25.81 63.63 4.79
N GLN A 26 -26.87 62.96 4.33
CA GLN A 26 -27.89 63.60 3.49
C GLN A 26 -29.20 63.95 4.22
N HIS A 27 -29.46 63.36 5.40
CA HIS A 27 -30.68 63.54 6.22
C HIS A 27 -32.03 63.43 5.46
N ASN A 28 -32.02 62.91 4.22
CA ASN A 28 -33.16 62.81 3.34
C ASN A 28 -33.49 61.35 3.04
N TRP A 29 -34.64 60.90 3.51
CA TRP A 29 -35.03 59.48 3.52
C TRP A 29 -35.11 58.84 2.12
N HIS A 30 -35.43 59.63 1.09
CA HIS A 30 -35.52 59.11 -0.29
C HIS A 30 -34.15 58.73 -0.87
N THR A 31 -33.12 59.53 -0.58
CA THR A 31 -31.76 59.26 -1.05
C THR A 31 -31.15 58.01 -0.39
N VAL A 32 -31.50 57.77 0.88
CA VAL A 32 -31.11 56.55 1.60
C VAL A 32 -31.69 55.30 0.96
N LEU A 33 -32.98 55.32 0.58
CA LEU A 33 -33.62 54.17 -0.07
C LEU A 33 -32.99 53.84 -1.44
N VAL A 34 -32.72 54.86 -2.26
CA VAL A 34 -32.12 54.65 -3.60
C VAL A 34 -30.70 54.10 -3.49
N THR A 35 -29.87 54.68 -2.63
CA THR A 35 -28.49 54.21 -2.41
C THR A 35 -28.42 52.82 -1.79
N PHE A 36 -29.35 52.47 -0.90
CA PHE A 36 -29.45 51.13 -0.31
C PHE A 36 -29.74 50.07 -1.38
N SER A 37 -30.76 50.30 -2.21
CA SER A 37 -31.11 49.37 -3.29
C SER A 37 -29.97 49.23 -4.31
N ALA A 38 -29.33 50.34 -4.71
CA ALA A 38 -28.21 50.31 -5.65
C ALA A 38 -27.02 49.51 -5.08
N THR A 39 -26.68 49.72 -3.80
CA THR A 39 -25.56 49.04 -3.15
C THR A 39 -25.78 47.54 -3.04
N ILE A 40 -27.01 47.11 -2.71
CA ILE A 40 -27.35 45.68 -2.65
C ILE A 40 -27.17 45.01 -4.01
N ILE A 41 -27.68 45.64 -5.08
CA ILE A 41 -27.59 45.09 -6.43
C ILE A 41 -26.13 44.98 -6.86
N ILE A 42 -25.34 46.04 -6.66
CA ILE A 42 -23.92 46.08 -7.04
C ILE A 42 -23.12 45.03 -6.24
N SER A 43 -23.32 44.97 -4.93
CA SER A 43 -22.65 43.99 -4.06
C SER A 43 -23.00 42.56 -4.47
N PHE A 44 -24.28 42.27 -4.72
CA PHE A 44 -24.72 40.96 -5.17
C PHE A 44 -24.06 40.55 -6.50
N LEU A 45 -24.02 41.45 -7.48
CA LEU A 45 -23.38 41.18 -8.78
C LEU A 45 -21.87 40.93 -8.65
N ILE A 46 -21.16 41.75 -7.85
CA ILE A 46 -19.73 41.60 -7.62
C ILE A 46 -19.41 40.26 -6.95
N PHE A 47 -20.15 39.90 -5.90
CA PHE A 47 -19.93 38.64 -5.20
C PHE A 47 -20.29 37.42 -6.04
N TYR A 48 -21.39 37.48 -6.81
CA TYR A 48 -21.76 36.44 -7.75
C TYR A 48 -20.64 36.19 -8.77
N TYR A 49 -20.13 37.26 -9.38
CA TYR A 49 -19.04 37.20 -10.34
C TYR A 49 -17.73 36.69 -9.72
N LEU A 50 -17.38 37.14 -8.51
CA LEU A 50 -16.18 36.66 -7.79
C LEU A 50 -16.25 35.15 -7.51
N ILE A 51 -17.40 34.63 -7.08
CA ILE A 51 -17.56 33.20 -6.82
C ILE A 51 -17.43 32.39 -8.10
N GLU A 52 -18.13 32.80 -9.15
CA GLU A 52 -18.09 32.12 -10.43
C GLU A 52 -16.67 32.11 -11.01
N LYS A 53 -15.97 33.25 -10.95
CA LYS A 53 -14.61 33.37 -11.47
C LYS A 53 -13.56 32.65 -10.61
N TYR A 54 -13.59 32.79 -9.29
CA TYR A 54 -12.54 32.24 -8.40
C TYR A 54 -12.82 30.81 -7.97
N VAL A 55 -14.01 30.53 -7.42
CA VAL A 55 -14.28 29.24 -6.79
C VAL A 55 -14.48 28.16 -7.86
N TYR A 56 -15.25 28.45 -8.90
CA TYR A 56 -15.49 27.47 -9.97
C TYR A 56 -14.21 27.14 -10.74
N SER A 57 -13.39 28.16 -11.06
CA SER A 57 -12.10 27.96 -11.74
C SER A 57 -11.09 27.17 -10.90
N LYS A 58 -10.99 27.45 -9.59
CA LYS A 58 -10.11 26.69 -8.67
C LYS A 58 -10.57 25.25 -8.50
N ILE A 59 -11.87 25.00 -8.35
CA ILE A 59 -12.42 23.64 -8.26
C ILE A 59 -12.17 22.87 -9.56
N LYS A 60 -12.36 23.50 -10.72
CA LYS A 60 -12.07 22.89 -12.03
C LYS A 60 -10.59 22.54 -12.19
N LEU A 61 -9.68 23.39 -11.67
CA LEU A 61 -8.24 23.12 -11.68
C LEU A 61 -7.87 21.94 -10.78
N ILE A 62 -8.40 21.89 -9.56
CA ILE A 62 -8.16 20.77 -8.61
C ILE A 62 -8.72 19.47 -9.19
N TYR A 63 -9.92 19.50 -9.77
CA TYR A 63 -10.50 18.35 -10.47
C TYR A 63 -9.60 17.87 -11.61
N LYS A 64 -9.10 18.80 -12.45
CA LYS A 64 -8.16 18.49 -13.54
C LYS A 64 -6.84 17.90 -13.03
N GLN A 65 -6.31 18.39 -11.90
CA GLN A 65 -5.07 17.90 -11.30
C GLN A 65 -5.25 16.51 -10.68
N ILE A 66 -6.33 16.27 -9.93
CA ILE A 66 -6.64 14.94 -9.38
C ILE A 66 -6.83 13.91 -10.50
N HIS A 67 -7.51 14.30 -11.58
CA HIS A 67 -7.74 13.43 -12.73
C HIS A 67 -6.45 13.18 -13.54
N ASN A 68 -5.60 14.19 -13.73
CA ASN A 68 -4.29 14.02 -14.38
C ASN A 68 -3.26 13.23 -13.55
N LEU A 69 -3.42 13.15 -12.22
CA LEU A 69 -2.55 12.35 -11.36
C LEU A 69 -2.93 10.87 -11.32
N LYS A 70 -4.14 10.51 -11.75
CA LYS A 70 -4.63 9.11 -11.78
C LYS A 70 -4.55 8.45 -13.16
N LEU A 71 -4.39 9.20 -14.24
CA LEU A 71 -4.30 8.63 -15.59
C LEU A 71 -2.97 9.02 -16.25
N GLY A 72 -2.05 8.05 -16.31
CA GLY A 72 -0.88 8.13 -17.16
C GLY A 72 -1.28 8.27 -18.62
N ARG A 73 -0.50 9.04 -19.37
CA ARG A 73 -0.71 9.33 -20.80
C ARG A 73 -0.91 8.06 -21.64
N ASP A 74 -0.27 6.96 -21.26
CA ASP A 74 -0.37 5.65 -21.93
C ASP A 74 -1.74 4.96 -21.79
N LEU A 75 -2.49 5.22 -20.71
CA LEU A 75 -3.80 4.60 -20.53
C LEU A 75 -4.89 5.30 -21.38
N ARG A 76 -4.67 6.58 -21.74
CA ARG A 76 -5.59 7.37 -22.55
C ARG A 76 -5.56 6.97 -24.04
N ASP A 77 -4.42 6.51 -24.52
CA ASP A 77 -4.28 5.98 -25.89
C ASP A 77 -4.70 4.50 -25.97
N ALA A 78 -4.68 3.77 -24.85
CA ALA A 78 -5.16 2.38 -24.77
C ALA A 78 -6.71 2.27 -24.66
N ILE A 79 -7.38 3.23 -24.03
CA ILE A 79 -8.86 3.28 -23.93
C ILE A 79 -9.44 4.01 -25.15
N GLY A 80 -9.18 3.44 -26.33
CA GLY A 80 -9.81 3.85 -27.57
C GLY A 80 -11.30 3.50 -27.58
N GLU A 81 -12.12 4.54 -27.73
CA GLU A 81 -13.46 4.51 -28.36
C GLU A 81 -14.64 3.81 -27.67
N HIS A 82 -14.52 3.25 -26.45
CA HIS A 82 -15.68 2.74 -25.72
C HIS A 82 -15.65 3.18 -24.25
N VAL A 83 -16.14 4.41 -23.99
CA VAL A 83 -16.43 4.85 -22.63
C VAL A 83 -17.75 4.19 -22.23
N SER A 84 -17.67 3.18 -21.38
CA SER A 84 -18.82 2.55 -20.74
C SER A 84 -19.72 3.59 -20.07
N ALA A 85 -21.02 3.28 -19.98
CA ALA A 85 -22.02 4.22 -19.46
C ALA A 85 -21.77 4.68 -18.02
N ASP A 86 -20.97 3.92 -17.25
CA ASP A 86 -20.53 4.29 -15.90
C ASP A 86 -19.05 3.95 -15.64
N PRO A 87 -18.12 4.84 -16.05
CA PRO A 87 -16.69 4.61 -15.91
C PRO A 87 -16.19 4.55 -14.46
N ILE A 88 -16.99 5.01 -13.49
CA ILE A 88 -16.60 4.95 -12.08
C ILE A 88 -16.85 3.55 -11.52
N ASN A 89 -18.00 2.96 -11.83
CA ASN A 89 -18.32 1.61 -11.40
C ASN A 89 -17.41 0.55 -12.02
N ASP A 90 -17.04 0.71 -13.29
CA ASP A 90 -16.13 -0.23 -13.97
C ASP A 90 -14.73 -0.24 -13.32
N VAL A 91 -14.20 0.94 -13.00
CA VAL A 91 -12.91 1.06 -12.30
C VAL A 91 -13.00 0.52 -10.87
N GLU A 92 -14.12 0.72 -10.17
CA GLU A 92 -14.33 0.15 -8.85
C GLU A 92 -14.30 -1.38 -8.88
N GLN A 93 -14.98 -1.99 -9.87
CA GLN A 93 -14.98 -3.42 -10.06
C GLN A 93 -13.59 -3.96 -10.41
N GLU A 94 -12.89 -3.34 -11.37
CA GLU A 94 -11.54 -3.77 -11.79
C GLU A 94 -10.54 -3.70 -10.62
N VAL A 95 -10.61 -2.64 -9.80
CA VAL A 95 -9.75 -2.49 -8.61
C VAL A 95 -10.09 -3.55 -7.55
N ALA A 96 -11.37 -3.88 -7.36
CA ALA A 96 -11.78 -4.92 -6.42
C ALA A 96 -11.33 -6.32 -6.86
N GLU A 97 -11.46 -6.63 -8.16
CA GLU A 97 -10.96 -7.87 -8.76
C GLU A 97 -9.43 -7.96 -8.64
N TRP A 98 -8.71 -6.89 -8.99
CA TRP A 98 -7.26 -6.81 -8.85
C TRP A 98 -6.80 -7.00 -7.41
N ALA A 99 -7.45 -6.34 -6.45
CA ALA A 99 -7.14 -6.49 -5.03
C ALA A 99 -7.32 -7.94 -4.56
N THR A 100 -8.36 -8.62 -5.07
CA THR A 100 -8.66 -10.02 -4.74
C THR A 100 -7.60 -10.96 -5.34
N GLN A 101 -7.24 -10.76 -6.61
CA GLN A 101 -6.19 -11.52 -7.28
C GLN A 101 -4.84 -11.31 -6.58
N LYS A 102 -4.47 -10.07 -6.27
CA LYS A 102 -3.22 -9.77 -5.56
C LYS A 102 -3.18 -10.35 -4.17
N LYS A 103 -4.29 -10.36 -3.44
CA LYS A 103 -4.37 -11.03 -2.15
C LYS A 103 -4.09 -12.52 -2.29
N SER A 104 -4.69 -13.20 -3.27
CA SER A 104 -4.46 -14.62 -3.53
C SER A 104 -3.00 -14.91 -3.91
N GLU A 105 -2.40 -14.07 -4.75
CA GLU A 105 -0.98 -14.16 -5.12
C GLU A 105 -0.07 -14.02 -3.89
N ILE A 106 -0.31 -13.02 -3.04
CA ILE A 106 0.46 -12.82 -1.80
C ILE A 106 0.28 -14.00 -0.85
N GLU A 107 -0.92 -14.56 -0.73
CA GLU A 107 -1.15 -15.78 0.06
C GLU A 107 -0.39 -16.99 -0.48
N GLY A 108 -0.31 -17.13 -1.80
CA GLY A 108 0.51 -18.15 -2.47
C GLY A 108 2.00 -18.00 -2.14
N LEU A 109 2.54 -16.79 -2.31
CA LEU A 109 3.94 -16.48 -1.97
C LEU A 109 4.24 -16.74 -0.48
N ARG A 110 3.34 -16.35 0.42
CA ARG A 110 3.50 -16.61 1.87
C ARG A 110 3.50 -18.10 2.19
N LYS A 111 2.68 -18.91 1.52
CA LYS A 111 2.68 -20.37 1.69
C LYS A 111 4.01 -20.97 1.24
N GLN A 112 4.54 -20.53 0.09
CA GLN A 112 5.83 -21.00 -0.40
C GLN A 112 6.99 -20.57 0.52
N GLU A 113 6.98 -19.33 1.00
CA GLU A 113 7.97 -18.85 1.96
C GLU A 113 7.93 -19.66 3.27
N LYS A 114 6.73 -19.91 3.79
CA LYS A 114 6.54 -20.74 4.99
C LYS A 114 7.07 -22.16 4.76
N PHE A 115 6.71 -22.79 3.65
CA PHE A 115 7.21 -24.12 3.30
C PHE A 115 8.73 -24.15 3.25
N ARG A 116 9.37 -23.19 2.55
CA ARG A 116 10.82 -23.07 2.48
C ARG A 116 11.45 -22.92 3.87
N ARG A 117 10.86 -22.09 4.73
CA ARG A 117 11.36 -21.87 6.09
C ARG A 117 11.26 -23.13 6.93
N ASP A 118 10.11 -23.80 6.91
CA ASP A 118 9.86 -25.02 7.69
C ASP A 118 10.76 -26.17 7.18
N PHE A 119 10.94 -26.29 5.86
CA PHE A 119 11.85 -27.25 5.22
C PHE A 119 13.31 -27.06 5.65
N LEU A 120 13.84 -25.83 5.54
CA LEU A 120 15.21 -25.52 5.96
C LEU A 120 15.42 -25.75 7.46
N SER A 121 14.41 -25.44 8.28
CA SER A 121 14.44 -25.71 9.72
C SER A 121 14.51 -27.21 10.01
N ASN A 122 13.72 -28.02 9.31
CA ASN A 122 13.71 -29.47 9.47
C ASN A 122 15.05 -30.09 9.07
N ILE A 123 15.59 -29.71 7.90
CA ILE A 123 16.92 -30.15 7.45
C ILE A 123 18.00 -29.81 8.48
N SER A 124 18.00 -28.56 8.96
CA SER A 124 18.98 -28.10 9.94
C SER A 124 18.91 -28.95 11.22
N HIS A 125 17.71 -29.30 11.67
CA HIS A 125 17.53 -30.16 12.85
C HIS A 125 18.04 -31.59 12.59
N GLU A 126 17.68 -32.18 11.45
CA GLU A 126 18.08 -33.54 11.09
C GLU A 126 19.59 -33.68 10.87
N PHE A 127 20.27 -32.62 10.43
CA PHE A 127 21.73 -32.61 10.28
C PHE A 127 22.44 -32.45 11.64
N LYS A 128 21.85 -31.65 12.54
CA LYS A 128 22.45 -31.33 13.85
C LYS A 128 22.60 -32.57 14.73
N THR A 129 21.63 -33.48 14.72
CA THR A 129 21.66 -34.72 15.52
C THR A 129 22.86 -35.62 15.19
N PRO A 130 23.07 -36.09 13.94
CA PRO A 130 24.23 -36.91 13.60
C PRO A 130 25.54 -36.14 13.74
N LEU A 131 25.57 -34.84 13.44
CA LEU A 131 26.75 -34.00 13.64
C LEU A 131 27.21 -33.97 15.11
N PHE A 132 26.29 -33.71 16.05
CA PHE A 132 26.60 -33.73 17.47
C PHE A 132 26.96 -35.12 17.99
N ALA A 133 26.35 -36.17 17.46
CA ALA A 133 26.74 -37.54 17.80
C ALA A 133 28.20 -37.83 17.37
N ILE A 134 28.58 -37.42 16.15
CA ILE A 134 29.97 -37.55 15.66
C ILE A 134 30.92 -36.78 16.57
N GLN A 135 30.62 -35.50 16.84
CA GLN A 135 31.44 -34.67 17.72
C GLN A 135 31.59 -35.31 19.10
N GLY A 136 30.48 -35.73 19.73
CA GLY A 136 30.54 -36.36 21.05
C GLY A 136 31.35 -37.66 21.08
N TYR A 137 31.33 -38.48 20.01
CA TYR A 137 32.18 -39.66 19.93
C TYR A 137 33.66 -39.33 19.72
N ILE A 138 33.96 -38.30 18.92
CA ILE A 138 35.34 -37.84 18.70
C ILE A 138 35.90 -37.26 19.99
N ASP A 139 35.16 -36.36 20.64
CA ASP A 139 35.55 -35.71 21.89
C ASP A 139 35.81 -36.74 23.00
N ALA A 140 34.96 -37.78 23.09
CA ALA A 140 35.14 -38.85 24.08
C ALA A 140 36.41 -39.70 23.85
N ILE A 141 36.87 -39.86 22.61
CA ILE A 141 38.12 -40.58 22.30
C ILE A 141 39.34 -39.67 22.51
N GLN A 142 39.18 -38.36 22.33
CA GLN A 142 40.25 -37.37 22.49
C GLN A 142 40.54 -36.99 23.94
N ASP A 143 39.74 -37.46 24.90
CA ASP A 143 39.98 -37.28 26.32
C ASP A 143 41.33 -37.91 26.72
N ASP A 144 42.16 -37.16 27.44
CA ASP A 144 43.56 -37.52 27.75
C ASP A 144 43.66 -38.83 28.57
N ASP A 145 42.59 -39.20 29.29
CA ASP A 145 42.50 -40.40 30.11
C ASP A 145 41.87 -41.62 29.36
N PHE A 146 41.65 -41.53 28.05
CA PHE A 146 41.02 -42.61 27.28
C PHE A 146 42.00 -43.73 26.87
N GLU A 147 41.93 -44.89 27.54
CA GLU A 147 42.85 -46.02 27.29
C GLU A 147 42.23 -47.24 26.58
N ASP A 148 40.90 -47.36 26.52
CA ASP A 148 40.21 -48.56 26.00
C ASP A 148 40.10 -48.57 24.46
N LYS A 149 41.05 -49.25 23.81
CA LYS A 149 41.07 -49.42 22.34
C LYS A 149 39.82 -50.09 21.76
N GLU A 150 39.18 -51.02 22.47
CA GLU A 150 37.95 -51.63 21.97
C GLU A 150 36.78 -50.63 21.99
N MET A 151 36.69 -49.82 23.04
CA MET A 151 35.69 -48.77 23.14
C MET A 151 35.92 -47.66 22.10
N ALA A 152 37.17 -47.24 21.86
CA ALA A 152 37.50 -46.31 20.77
C ALA A 152 37.01 -46.84 19.43
N ARG A 153 37.26 -48.12 19.13
CA ARG A 153 36.80 -48.73 17.87
C ARG A 153 35.27 -48.70 17.75
N LYS A 154 34.54 -48.97 18.83
CA LYS A 154 33.06 -48.87 18.86
C LYS A 154 32.57 -47.43 18.64
N PHE A 155 33.23 -46.44 19.25
CA PHE A 155 32.86 -45.04 19.08
C PHE A 155 33.14 -44.54 17.66
N LEU A 156 34.29 -44.89 17.07
CA LEU A 156 34.59 -44.61 15.68
C LEU A 156 33.59 -45.26 14.71
N GLU A 157 33.15 -46.50 14.98
CA GLU A 157 32.12 -47.16 14.18
C GLU A 157 30.78 -46.40 14.26
N LYS A 158 30.38 -45.96 15.46
CA LYS A 158 29.16 -45.16 15.64
C LYS A 158 29.26 -43.78 14.98
N ALA A 159 30.43 -43.13 15.04
CA ALA A 159 30.68 -41.88 14.33
C ALA A 159 30.58 -42.09 12.81
N GLY A 160 31.21 -43.14 12.28
CA GLY A 160 31.11 -43.52 10.86
C GLY A 160 29.68 -43.71 10.38
N LYS A 161 28.85 -44.43 11.15
CA LYS A 161 27.41 -44.59 10.82
C LYS A 161 26.65 -43.26 10.78
N ASN A 162 27.02 -42.29 11.60
CA ASN A 162 26.41 -40.96 11.57
C ASN A 162 26.92 -40.11 10.40
N VAL A 163 28.17 -40.29 9.97
CA VAL A 163 28.70 -39.68 8.74
C VAL A 163 27.94 -40.22 7.52
N ASP A 164 27.73 -41.54 7.46
CA ASP A 164 26.93 -42.16 6.40
C ASP A 164 25.51 -41.58 6.38
N ARG A 165 24.89 -41.42 7.55
CA ARG A 165 23.57 -40.79 7.68
C ARG A 165 23.55 -39.34 7.15
N LEU A 166 24.55 -38.53 7.48
CA LEU A 166 24.67 -37.17 6.92
C LEU A 166 24.81 -37.19 5.40
N SER A 167 25.60 -38.13 4.87
CA SER A 167 25.77 -38.31 3.43
C SER A 167 24.44 -38.60 2.72
N TYR A 168 23.62 -39.49 3.29
CA TYR A 168 22.27 -39.75 2.77
C TYR A 168 21.39 -38.50 2.80
N LEU A 169 21.36 -37.76 3.91
CA LEU A 169 20.55 -36.54 4.01
C LEU A 169 20.99 -35.45 3.02
N ILE A 170 22.28 -35.33 2.73
CA ILE A 170 22.80 -34.40 1.71
C ILE A 170 22.38 -34.85 0.31
N LYS A 171 22.40 -36.16 0.04
CA LYS A 171 21.94 -36.70 -1.24
C LYS A 171 20.46 -36.46 -1.46
N ASP A 172 19.63 -36.67 -0.45
CA ASP A 172 18.19 -36.39 -0.52
C ASP A 172 17.93 -34.90 -0.82
N LEU A 173 18.72 -34.00 -0.23
CA LEU A 173 18.64 -32.57 -0.52
C LEU A 173 19.03 -32.23 -1.97
N ASP A 174 20.06 -32.89 -2.52
CA ASP A 174 20.46 -32.73 -3.92
C ASP A 174 19.36 -33.21 -4.89
N GLU A 175 18.74 -34.35 -4.61
CA GLU A 175 17.60 -34.86 -5.38
C GLU A 175 16.41 -33.89 -5.36
N ILE A 176 16.07 -33.33 -4.20
CA ILE A 176 15.00 -32.33 -4.07
C ILE A 176 15.35 -31.04 -4.82
N SER A 177 16.60 -30.57 -4.76
CA SER A 177 17.04 -29.38 -5.48
C SER A 177 16.95 -29.54 -7.00
N LYS A 178 17.21 -30.75 -7.52
CA LYS A 178 17.08 -31.07 -8.95
C LYS A 178 15.62 -31.12 -9.41
N LEU A 179 14.71 -31.59 -8.55
CA LEU A 179 13.27 -31.54 -8.81
C LEU A 179 12.75 -30.09 -8.84
N GLU A 180 13.14 -29.25 -7.89
CA GLU A 180 12.70 -27.84 -7.82
C GLU A 180 13.25 -26.96 -8.95
N SER A 181 14.44 -27.27 -9.48
CA SER A 181 15.04 -26.54 -10.62
C SER A 181 14.47 -26.96 -11.98
N GLY A 182 13.60 -27.98 -12.02
CA GLY A 182 13.02 -28.49 -13.27
C GLY A 182 13.99 -29.31 -14.12
N GLU A 183 15.13 -29.72 -13.58
CA GLU A 183 16.07 -30.63 -14.26
C GLU A 183 15.55 -32.06 -14.35
N ILE A 184 14.57 -32.43 -13.51
CA ILE A 184 13.89 -33.73 -13.54
C ILE A 184 12.41 -33.49 -13.87
N PRO A 185 11.89 -34.01 -15.00
CA PRO A 185 10.47 -33.91 -15.31
C PRO A 185 9.65 -34.73 -14.30
N ILE A 186 8.55 -34.11 -13.84
CA ILE A 186 7.56 -34.69 -12.91
C ILE A 186 6.77 -35.84 -13.56
#